data_AF-A0A9D9LPY4-F1
#
_entry.id   AF-A0A9D9LPY4-F1
#
_cell.length_a   1.000
_cell.length_b   1.000
_cell.length_c   1.000
_cell.angle_alpha   90.00
_cell.angle_beta   90.00
_cell.angle_gamma   90.00
#
_symmetry.space_group_name_H-M   'P 1'
#
loop_
_entity.id
_entity.type
_entity.pdbx_description
1 polymer ?
#
loop_
_entity_poly.entity_id
_entity_poly.type
_entity_poly.pdbx_seq_one_letter_code
_entity_poly.pdbx_strand_id
1 'polypeptide(L)'
;MNDIVNFANEGTQPRWFAVVGNNGVCITTQEFRLIEALRALKCVAIMEFIDEGRARQYVYAAYVSRFFMRNSHLGITPSMPIHLPAEVLWVEEDYETREGNYNLQNQYFPGIPV
;
A
#
# COMPACT_ATOMS: atom_id res chain seq x y z
N MET A 1 -6.55 8.06 38.96
CA MET A 1 -5.39 8.74 38.36
C MET A 1 -5.56 8.62 36.86
N ASN A 2 -5.65 9.73 36.14
CA ASN A 2 -5.71 9.73 34.68
C ASN A 2 -4.28 9.80 34.18
N ASP A 3 -3.76 8.69 33.66
CA ASP A 3 -2.46 8.67 33.01
C ASP A 3 -2.60 9.37 31.65
N ILE A 4 -2.19 10.63 31.60
CA ILE A 4 -2.10 11.38 30.35
C ILE A 4 -0.78 10.97 29.70
N VAL A 5 -0.87 10.23 28.60
CA VAL A 5 0.30 9.89 27.78
C VAL A 5 0.72 11.16 27.02
N ASN A 6 1.82 11.78 27.46
CA ASN A 6 2.44 12.90 26.76
C ASN A 6 3.34 12.38 25.63
N PHE A 7 2.88 12.52 24.38
CA PHE A 7 3.70 12.33 23.19
C PHE A 7 4.44 13.64 22.89
N ALA A 8 5.45 13.97 23.71
CA ALA A 8 6.30 15.13 23.44
C ALA A 8 7.13 14.86 22.18
N ASN A 9 6.86 15.60 21.09
CA ASN A 9 7.66 15.62 19.86
C ASN A 9 8.93 16.44 20.07
N GLU A 10 9.85 15.98 20.91
CA GLU A 10 11.20 16.53 20.95
C GLU A 10 12.05 15.88 19.84
N GLY A 11 12.16 16.56 18.70
CA GLY A 11 13.23 16.32 17.72
C GLY A 11 13.12 15.06 16.83
N THR A 12 11.95 14.42 16.72
CA THR A 12 11.78 13.28 15.82
C THR A 12 11.85 13.72 14.36
N GLN A 13 12.87 13.26 13.63
CA GLN A 13 12.93 13.37 12.17
C GLN A 13 11.60 12.88 11.57
N PRO A 14 11.06 13.57 10.54
CA PRO A 14 9.82 13.15 9.90
C PRO A 14 9.93 11.70 9.44
N ARG A 15 8.93 10.89 9.80
CA ARG A 15 8.84 9.48 9.44
C ARG A 15 8.06 9.33 8.15
N TRP A 16 8.59 8.51 7.25
CA TRP A 16 8.00 8.21 5.96
C TRP A 16 7.26 6.89 6.03
N PHE A 17 5.98 6.90 5.70
CA PHE A 17 5.15 5.71 5.62
C PHE A 17 5.02 5.29 4.16
N ALA A 18 5.47 4.06 3.88
CA ALA A 18 5.18 3.36 2.65
C ALA A 18 3.88 2.57 2.81
N VAL A 19 2.84 2.95 2.08
CA VAL A 19 1.54 2.29 2.09
C VAL A 19 1.40 1.53 0.79
N VAL A 20 1.27 0.21 0.86
CA VAL A 20 1.19 -0.65 -0.30
C VAL A 20 -0.11 -1.42 -0.27
N GLY A 21 -0.97 -1.14 -1.23
CA GLY A 21 -2.15 -1.91 -1.52
C GLY A 21 -1.93 -2.90 -2.65
N ASN A 22 -2.93 -3.71 -2.87
CA ASN A 22 -3.04 -4.56 -4.04
C ASN A 22 -3.34 -3.76 -5.31
N ASN A 23 -4.04 -2.64 -5.17
CA ASN A 23 -4.55 -1.78 -6.25
C ASN A 23 -3.85 -0.43 -6.33
N GLY A 24 -2.76 -0.21 -5.59
CA GLY A 24 -2.14 1.10 -5.55
C GLY A 24 -1.17 1.26 -4.40
N VAL A 25 -0.59 2.45 -4.30
CA VAL A 25 0.45 2.77 -3.34
C VAL A 25 0.44 4.23 -2.94
N CYS A 26 1.05 4.54 -1.79
CA CYS A 26 1.28 5.90 -1.32
C CYS A 26 2.58 5.97 -0.50
N ILE A 27 3.30 7.09 -0.60
CA ILE A 27 4.43 7.43 0.28
C ILE A 27 4.06 8.73 0.96
N THR A 28 4.05 8.78 2.29
CA THR A 28 3.57 9.97 3.02
C THR A 28 4.20 10.13 4.39
N THR A 29 4.37 11.37 4.83
CA THR A 29 4.62 11.73 6.24
C THR A 29 3.35 12.28 6.92
N GLN A 30 2.25 12.41 6.19
CA GLN A 30 1.01 13.05 6.63
C GLN A 30 -0.03 12.00 7.03
N GLU A 31 -0.53 12.11 8.26
CA GLU A 31 -1.59 11.23 8.78
C GLU A 31 -2.83 11.24 7.90
N PHE A 32 -3.25 12.42 7.41
CA PHE A 32 -4.42 12.55 6.55
C PHE A 32 -4.28 11.69 5.28
N ARG A 33 -3.12 11.76 4.62
CA ARG A 33 -2.87 10.98 3.40
C ARG A 33 -2.74 9.49 3.68
N LEU A 34 -2.19 9.11 4.83
CA LEU A 34 -2.16 7.73 5.31
C LEU A 34 -3.59 7.17 5.45
N ILE A 35 -4.51 7.94 6.05
CA ILE A 35 -5.92 7.56 6.21
C ILE A 35 -6.61 7.45 4.84
N GLU A 36 -6.37 8.39 3.93
CA GLU A 36 -6.91 8.30 2.56
C GLU A 36 -6.44 7.03 1.85
N ALA A 37 -5.15 6.71 1.95
CA ALA A 37 -4.58 5.49 1.38
C ALA A 37 -5.22 4.23 1.99
N LEU A 38 -5.39 4.19 3.32
CA LEU A 38 -6.07 3.08 3.99
C LEU A 38 -7.52 2.86 3.54
N ARG A 39 -8.22 3.93 3.11
CA ARG A 39 -9.59 3.86 2.61
C ARG A 39 -9.68 3.44 1.14
N ALA A 40 -8.72 3.85 0.32
CA ALA A 40 -8.73 3.60 -1.12
C ALA A 40 -8.05 2.29 -1.51
N LEU A 41 -7.08 1.83 -0.72
CA LEU A 41 -6.25 0.68 -1.04
C LEU A 41 -6.79 -0.63 -0.46
N LYS A 42 -6.56 -1.73 -1.17
CA LYS A 42 -6.98 -3.08 -0.78
C LYS A 42 -5.81 -3.88 -0.21
N CYS A 43 -6.07 -4.73 0.78
CA CYS A 43 -5.07 -5.63 1.40
C CYS A 43 -3.77 -4.90 1.79
N VAL A 44 -3.92 -3.81 2.55
CA VAL A 44 -2.84 -2.85 2.79
C VAL A 44 -1.75 -3.43 3.68
N ALA A 45 -0.48 -3.16 3.34
CA ALA A 45 0.62 -3.16 4.30
C ALA A 45 1.20 -1.75 4.44
N ILE A 46 1.62 -1.43 5.66
CA ILE A 46 2.28 -0.17 5.98
C ILE A 46 3.65 -0.50 6.55
N MET A 47 4.67 0.24 6.12
CA MET A 47 6.01 0.17 6.70
C MET A 47 6.59 1.57 6.89
N GLU A 48 7.20 1.79 8.06
CA GLU A 48 7.81 3.07 8.45
C GLU A 48 9.29 3.11 8.06
N PHE A 49 9.74 4.27 7.58
CA PHE A 49 11.12 4.56 7.20
C PHE A 49 11.57 5.91 7.72
N ILE A 50 12.89 6.04 7.88
CA ILE A 50 13.55 7.30 8.27
C ILE A 50 13.78 8.22 7.05
N ASP A 51 13.79 7.65 5.85
CA ASP A 51 14.17 8.32 4.60
C ASP A 51 13.16 8.00 3.49
N GLU A 52 12.86 9.01 2.68
CA GLU A 52 11.95 8.92 1.54
C GLU A 52 12.46 7.92 0.49
N GLY A 53 13.76 7.88 0.23
CA GLY A 53 14.37 7.02 -0.78
C GLY A 53 14.13 5.53 -0.50
N ARG A 54 14.31 5.10 0.75
CA ARG A 54 14.03 3.73 1.22
C ARG A 54 12.55 3.42 1.20
N ALA A 55 11.69 4.34 1.64
CA ALA A 55 10.25 4.18 1.56
C ALA A 55 9.81 3.94 0.11
N ARG A 56 10.34 4.75 -0.81
CA ARG A 56 10.10 4.64 -2.25
C ARG A 56 10.56 3.30 -2.82
N GLN A 57 11.82 2.91 -2.57
CA GLN A 57 12.35 1.61 -3.01
C GLN A 57 11.48 0.45 -2.52
N TYR A 58 11.07 0.49 -1.25
CA TYR A 58 10.19 -0.52 -0.69
C TYR A 58 8.82 -0.53 -1.38
N VAL A 59 8.20 0.63 -1.60
CA VAL A 59 6.90 0.72 -2.30
C VAL A 59 6.95 0.04 -3.67
N TYR A 60 7.96 0.37 -4.50
CA TYR A 60 8.12 -0.25 -5.81
C TYR A 60 8.32 -1.76 -5.70
N ALA A 61 9.26 -2.20 -4.87
CA ALA A 61 9.58 -3.61 -4.73
C ALA A 61 8.38 -4.41 -4.21
N ALA A 62 7.70 -3.90 -3.19
CA ALA A 62 6.55 -4.56 -2.56
C ALA A 62 5.34 -4.62 -3.50
N TYR A 63 5.02 -3.53 -4.23
CA TYR A 63 3.91 -3.53 -5.18
C TYR A 63 4.17 -4.50 -6.34
N VAL A 64 5.36 -4.45 -6.95
CA VAL A 64 5.74 -5.36 -8.05
C VAL A 64 5.73 -6.82 -7.58
N SER A 65 6.28 -7.10 -6.40
CA SER A 65 6.28 -8.46 -5.83
C SER A 65 4.85 -8.96 -5.61
N ARG A 66 3.99 -8.16 -4.97
CA ARG A 66 2.57 -8.49 -4.77
C ARG A 66 1.81 -8.66 -6.06
N PHE A 67 2.15 -7.89 -7.08
CA PHE A 67 1.56 -8.03 -8.41
C PHE A 67 1.90 -9.40 -9.00
N PHE A 68 3.18 -9.77 -9.05
CA PHE A 68 3.58 -11.06 -9.61
C PHE A 68 3.10 -12.26 -8.80
N MET A 69 3.06 -12.16 -7.48
CA MET A 69 2.48 -13.22 -6.64
C MET A 69 1.02 -13.54 -6.99
N ARG A 70 0.26 -12.54 -7.47
CA ARG A 70 -1.14 -12.70 -7.87
C ARG A 70 -1.31 -12.99 -9.36
N ASN A 71 -0.47 -12.40 -10.20
CA ASN A 71 -0.72 -12.30 -11.65
C ASN A 71 0.33 -13.00 -12.52
N SER A 72 1.33 -13.67 -11.94
CA SER A 72 2.41 -14.33 -12.72
C SER A 72 1.87 -15.32 -13.76
N HIS A 73 0.76 -15.99 -13.46
CA HIS A 73 0.10 -16.95 -14.35
C HIS A 73 -0.61 -16.30 -15.55
N LEU A 74 -0.82 -14.99 -15.53
CA LEU A 74 -1.58 -14.25 -16.55
C LEU A 74 -0.69 -13.63 -17.64
N GLY A 75 0.64 -13.68 -17.48
CA GLY A 75 1.57 -13.09 -18.44
C GLY A 75 1.49 -11.57 -18.57
N ILE A 76 0.84 -10.89 -17.61
CA ILE A 76 0.71 -9.43 -17.58
C ILE A 76 1.81 -8.79 -16.73
N THR A 77 2.05 -7.50 -16.95
CA THR A 77 3.05 -6.71 -16.22
C THR A 77 2.39 -5.62 -15.38
N PRO A 78 2.99 -5.22 -14.23
CA PRO A 78 2.46 -4.12 -13.43
C PRO A 78 2.59 -2.79 -14.18
N SER A 79 1.61 -1.91 -14.03
CA SER A 79 1.52 -0.60 -14.70
C SER A 79 1.74 0.56 -13.73
N MET A 80 2.79 0.49 -12.90
CA MET A 80 3.11 1.52 -11.91
C MET A 80 3.89 2.69 -12.55
N PRO A 81 3.65 3.95 -12.14
CA PRO A 81 4.43 5.10 -12.62
C PRO A 81 5.92 4.96 -12.31
N ILE A 82 6.79 5.29 -13.29
CA ILE A 82 8.26 5.32 -13.10
C ILE A 82 8.68 6.31 -12.01
N HIS A 83 7.90 7.39 -11.85
CA HIS A 83 8.08 8.38 -10.80
C HIS A 83 6.78 8.49 -10.00
N LEU A 84 6.81 8.02 -8.75
CA LEU A 84 5.70 8.16 -7.80
C LEU A 84 6.00 9.34 -6.84
N PRO A 85 5.43 10.53 -7.01
CA PRO A 85 5.70 11.64 -6.08
C PRO A 85 5.34 11.28 -4.64
N ALA A 86 6.10 11.80 -3.68
CA ALA A 86 5.68 11.79 -2.28
C ALA A 86 4.34 12.52 -2.11
N GLU A 87 3.56 12.12 -1.11
CA GLU A 87 2.25 12.71 -0.77
C GLU A 87 1.17 12.56 -1.84
N VAL A 88 1.41 11.69 -2.82
CA VAL A 88 0.44 11.31 -3.84
C VAL A 88 0.00 9.87 -3.59
N LEU A 89 -1.31 9.70 -3.49
CA LEU A 89 -1.94 8.39 -3.54
C LEU A 89 -2.13 8.03 -5.02
N TRP A 90 -1.48 6.94 -5.46
CA TRP A 90 -1.70 6.37 -6.78
C TRP A 90 -2.56 5.12 -6.65
N VAL A 91 -3.62 5.06 -7.45
CA VAL A 91 -4.52 3.90 -7.54
C VAL A 91 -4.59 3.48 -9.01
N GLU A 92 -4.51 2.19 -9.24
CA GLU A 92 -4.68 1.58 -10.54
C GLU A 92 -6.15 1.66 -10.96
N GLU A 93 -6.45 2.42 -12.02
CA GLU A 93 -7.82 2.69 -12.47
C GLU A 93 -8.58 1.42 -12.87
N ASP A 94 -7.91 0.48 -13.53
CA ASP A 94 -8.52 -0.75 -14.04
C ASP A 94 -8.45 -1.94 -13.07
N TYR A 95 -8.13 -1.70 -11.80
CA TYR A 95 -7.93 -2.79 -10.84
C TYR A 95 -9.15 -3.70 -10.71
N GLU A 96 -10.35 -3.14 -10.60
CA GLU A 96 -11.59 -3.91 -10.47
C GLU A 96 -11.97 -4.62 -11.76
N THR A 97 -11.63 -4.06 -12.92
CA THR A 97 -11.88 -4.70 -14.22
C THR A 97 -10.92 -5.87 -14.43
N ARG A 98 -9.67 -5.70 -13.98
CA ARG A 98 -8.61 -6.71 -14.04
C ARG A 98 -8.87 -7.83 -13.07
N GLU A 99 -9.14 -7.55 -11.79
CA GLU A 99 -9.42 -8.59 -10.78
C GLU A 99 -10.88 -9.04 -10.73
N GLY A 100 -11.87 -8.22 -11.10
CA GLY A 100 -13.28 -8.60 -11.16
C GLY A 100 -13.57 -9.70 -12.18
N ASN A 101 -12.74 -9.82 -13.22
CA ASN A 101 -12.74 -10.97 -14.12
C ASN A 101 -12.20 -12.26 -13.47
N TYR A 102 -11.44 -12.18 -12.37
CA TYR A 102 -10.87 -13.33 -11.65
C TYR A 102 -11.53 -13.61 -10.30
N ASN A 103 -12.20 -12.62 -9.69
CA ASN A 103 -12.96 -12.76 -8.44
C ASN A 103 -14.25 -13.59 -8.60
N LEU A 104 -14.64 -13.94 -9.82
CA LEU A 104 -15.68 -14.95 -10.08
C LEU A 104 -15.16 -16.40 -10.00
N GLN A 105 -13.84 -16.63 -9.91
CA GLN A 105 -13.28 -17.99 -9.85
C GLN A 105 -12.54 -18.34 -8.55
N ASN A 106 -12.11 -17.36 -7.75
CA ASN A 106 -11.28 -17.63 -6.55
C ASN A 106 -11.78 -16.98 -5.26
N GLN A 107 -13.09 -16.91 -5.03
CA GLN A 107 -13.63 -16.66 -3.68
C GLN A 107 -13.64 -17.94 -2.83
N TYR A 108 -12.47 -18.53 -2.57
CA TYR A 108 -12.32 -19.49 -1.47
C TYR A 108 -10.97 -19.28 -0.80
N PHE A 109 -10.99 -18.73 0.42
CA PHE A 109 -9.89 -18.91 1.35
C PHE A 109 -9.92 -20.37 1.82
N PRO A 110 -8.87 -21.18 1.59
CA PRO A 110 -8.82 -22.52 2.15
C PRO A 110 -8.68 -22.40 3.66
N GLY A 111 -9.76 -22.72 4.40
CA GLY A 111 -9.68 -22.91 5.85
C GLY A 111 -10.77 -22.27 6.73
N ILE A 112 -11.75 -21.56 6.16
CA ILE A 112 -12.91 -21.09 6.95
C ILE A 112 -14.16 -21.87 6.50
N PRO A 113 -14.60 -22.90 7.25
CA PRO A 113 -15.88 -23.54 6.99
C PRO A 113 -17.03 -22.61 7.39
N VAL A 114 -18.11 -22.63 6.59
CA VAL A 114 -19.40 -21.98 6.87
C VAL A 114 -20.14 -22.77 7.95
#